data_AF-E1BLL9-F1
#
_entry.id   AF-E1BLL9-F1
#
_cell.length_a   1.000
_cell.length_b   1.000
_cell.length_c   1.000
_cell.angle_alpha   90.00
_cell.angle_beta   90.00
_cell.angle_gamma   90.00
#
_symmetry.space_group_name_H-M   'P 1'
#
loop_
_entity.id
_entity.type
_entity.pdbx_description
1 polymer ?
#
loop_
_entity_poly.entity_id
_entity_poly.type
_entity_poly.pdbx_seq_one_letter_code
_entity_poly.pdbx_strand_id
1 'polypeptide(L)'
;MRPPGRCGVPRASPALLLLTLLVPLLWAPRGVGAGAGAGAPSELRVRVRLPDGQVTEESLQADSDADSISLELRKPDGTLISFTADFKKDVKIFRALILGELEKGQSQFQALCFVTRLHHNEIIPSEAMAKLRQKNPRAVRQAEEVRGPEQMHMDIAVNFSQGALLSPHLRNVCAEAVDAIYTRQEDVRFWLEQGVDGSVFEALPKASEQVLLPRCGHVGDRGKPCICRYGLSLAWYPCMLKYCHGRDRPAPYKCGIRSCQKNYSFDFYVPQKQLPGTHCPSPSRQRGCPPPPTTEALALFLPIT
;
A
#
# COMPACT_ATOMS: atom_id res chain seq x y z
N MET A 1 -52.22 -14.46 36.03
CA MET A 1 -51.19 -15.32 35.41
C MET A 1 -51.76 -15.86 34.10
N ARG A 2 -51.14 -15.53 32.97
CA ARG A 2 -51.48 -15.98 31.61
C ARG A 2 -50.39 -16.94 31.11
N PRO A 3 -50.71 -17.99 30.34
CA PRO A 3 -49.72 -18.95 29.86
C PRO A 3 -48.88 -18.37 28.69
N PRO A 4 -47.70 -18.92 28.41
CA PRO A 4 -46.75 -18.37 27.46
C PRO A 4 -47.13 -18.65 26.00
N GLY A 5 -46.94 -17.64 25.15
CA GLY A 5 -47.08 -17.75 23.70
C GLY A 5 -45.95 -18.58 23.09
N ARG A 6 -46.32 -19.55 22.24
CA ARG A 6 -45.39 -20.35 21.45
C ARG A 6 -44.97 -19.59 20.18
N CYS A 7 -43.68 -19.63 19.88
CA CYS A 7 -43.10 -19.25 18.59
C CYS A 7 -43.65 -20.12 17.45
N GLY A 8 -44.19 -19.47 16.41
CA GLY A 8 -44.55 -20.10 15.15
C GLY A 8 -43.45 -19.89 14.11
N VAL A 9 -42.88 -20.99 13.61
CA VAL A 9 -42.00 -21.03 12.43
C VAL A 9 -42.86 -20.93 11.17
N PRO A 10 -42.59 -20.02 10.21
CA PRO A 10 -43.30 -20.04 8.94
C PRO A 10 -42.81 -21.21 8.07
N ARG A 11 -43.71 -22.15 7.80
CA ARG A 11 -43.59 -23.21 6.78
C ARG A 11 -43.71 -22.57 5.40
N ALA A 12 -42.73 -22.84 4.53
CA ALA A 12 -42.77 -22.53 3.11
C ALA A 12 -43.90 -23.31 2.42
N SER A 13 -44.69 -22.63 1.59
CA SER A 13 -45.73 -23.24 0.75
C SER A 13 -45.12 -23.81 -0.54
N PRO A 14 -45.43 -25.06 -0.92
CA PRO A 14 -44.88 -25.70 -2.11
C PRO A 14 -45.86 -25.53 -3.28
N ALA A 15 -45.79 -24.42 -4.00
CA ALA A 15 -46.61 -24.23 -5.21
C ALA A 15 -46.04 -23.14 -6.12
N LEU A 16 -44.86 -23.36 -6.70
CA LEU A 16 -44.34 -22.60 -7.86
C LEU A 16 -43.08 -23.29 -8.42
N LEU A 17 -43.23 -24.55 -8.81
CA LEU A 17 -42.19 -25.34 -9.48
C LEU A 17 -42.84 -26.06 -10.67
N LEU A 18 -43.14 -25.34 -11.76
CA LEU A 18 -43.53 -25.97 -13.05
C LEU A 18 -43.67 -25.00 -14.24
N LEU A 19 -42.71 -24.08 -14.46
CA LEU A 19 -42.75 -23.23 -15.67
C LEU A 19 -41.37 -22.88 -16.28
N THR A 20 -40.37 -23.74 -16.09
CA THR A 20 -39.10 -23.62 -16.81
C THR A 20 -38.85 -24.88 -17.63
N LEU A 21 -39.38 -24.93 -18.86
CA LEU A 21 -38.91 -25.81 -19.92
C LEU A 21 -39.48 -25.35 -21.27
N LEU A 22 -38.57 -25.11 -22.23
CA LEU A 22 -38.77 -24.88 -23.68
C LEU A 22 -39.17 -23.44 -24.02
N VAL A 23 -38.41 -22.59 -24.76
CA VAL A 23 -37.90 -22.66 -26.16
C VAL A 23 -37.12 -21.32 -26.42
N PRO A 24 -36.18 -21.14 -27.39
CA PRO A 24 -35.03 -21.91 -27.83
C PRO A 24 -33.70 -21.09 -27.85
N LEU A 25 -32.59 -21.75 -28.17
CA LEU A 25 -31.33 -21.15 -28.61
C LEU A 25 -31.56 -20.22 -29.81
N LEU A 26 -31.20 -18.93 -29.71
CA LEU A 26 -30.89 -18.01 -30.83
C LEU A 26 -30.34 -16.68 -30.29
N TRP A 27 -29.16 -16.72 -29.68
CA TRP A 27 -28.27 -15.55 -29.64
C TRP A 27 -26.81 -16.01 -29.53
N ALA A 28 -26.26 -16.46 -30.66
CA ALA A 28 -24.82 -16.52 -30.81
C ALA A 28 -24.31 -15.08 -30.99
N PRO A 29 -23.35 -14.58 -30.20
CA PRO A 29 -22.65 -13.37 -30.57
C PRO A 29 -21.78 -13.72 -31.78
N ARG A 30 -22.20 -13.25 -32.95
CA ARG A 30 -21.35 -13.16 -34.14
C ARG A 30 -20.10 -12.36 -33.78
N GLY A 31 -18.95 -12.99 -33.88
CA GLY A 31 -17.67 -12.31 -33.88
C GLY A 31 -17.53 -11.42 -35.12
N VAL A 32 -17.36 -10.12 -34.87
CA VAL A 32 -16.73 -9.07 -35.69
C VAL A 32 -16.43 -7.95 -34.68
N GLY A 33 -15.25 -7.35 -34.53
CA GLY A 33 -13.99 -7.45 -35.25
C GLY A 33 -12.87 -6.92 -34.35
N ALA A 34 -11.63 -7.19 -34.75
CA ALA A 34 -10.42 -6.72 -34.12
C ALA A 34 -10.41 -5.19 -33.97
N GLY A 35 -10.18 -4.73 -32.74
CA GLY A 35 -9.92 -3.33 -32.41
C GLY A 35 -9.13 -3.28 -31.10
N ALA A 36 -7.84 -2.94 -31.22
CA ALA A 36 -6.87 -2.63 -30.17
C ALA A 36 -6.77 -3.61 -28.98
N GLY A 37 -5.66 -4.36 -28.91
CA GLY A 37 -5.35 -5.18 -27.75
C GLY A 37 -5.29 -4.34 -26.48
N ALA A 38 -6.31 -4.48 -25.63
CA ALA A 38 -6.19 -4.14 -24.21
C ALA A 38 -5.05 -4.99 -23.65
N GLY A 39 -3.98 -4.33 -23.22
CA GLY A 39 -2.79 -5.01 -22.73
C GLY A 39 -3.13 -5.67 -21.41
N ALA A 40 -3.19 -7.00 -21.37
CA ALA A 40 -3.33 -7.71 -20.10
C ALA A 40 -2.25 -7.23 -19.12
N PRO A 41 -2.59 -6.93 -17.85
CA PRO A 41 -1.63 -6.43 -16.88
C PRO A 41 -0.48 -7.41 -16.74
N SER A 42 0.75 -6.89 -16.85
CA SER A 42 1.94 -7.73 -16.75
C SER A 42 2.30 -7.93 -15.28
N GLU A 43 2.49 -9.19 -14.86
CA GLU A 43 2.89 -9.54 -13.50
C GLU A 43 4.36 -9.96 -13.42
N LEU A 44 5.04 -9.52 -12.37
CA LEU A 44 6.41 -9.87 -12.01
C LEU A 44 6.45 -10.34 -10.55
N ARG A 45 6.75 -11.61 -10.31
CA ARG A 45 6.88 -12.17 -8.95
C ARG A 45 8.32 -12.29 -8.55
N VAL A 46 8.78 -11.47 -7.61
CA VAL A 46 10.18 -11.35 -7.22
C VAL A 46 10.39 -11.95 -5.86
N ARG A 47 11.33 -12.89 -5.74
CA ARG A 47 11.80 -13.35 -4.43
C ARG A 47 12.80 -12.35 -3.90
N VAL A 48 12.57 -11.83 -2.71
CA VAL A 48 13.38 -10.76 -2.13
C VAL A 48 13.90 -11.22 -0.78
N ARG A 49 15.19 -10.97 -0.53
CA ARG A 49 15.77 -11.13 0.81
C ARG A 49 15.50 -9.88 1.62
N LEU A 50 14.75 -10.04 2.70
CA LEU A 50 14.47 -9.01 3.68
C LEU A 50 15.72 -8.73 4.56
N PRO A 51 15.80 -7.56 5.23
CA PRO A 51 16.93 -7.21 6.09
C PRO A 51 17.18 -8.18 7.24
N ASP A 52 16.16 -8.90 7.70
CA ASP A 52 16.26 -9.94 8.74
C ASP A 52 16.76 -11.29 8.21
N GLY A 53 17.10 -11.37 6.92
CA GLY A 53 17.61 -12.56 6.24
C GLY A 53 16.51 -13.48 5.68
N GLN A 54 15.24 -13.23 6.00
CA GLN A 54 14.13 -14.01 5.46
C GLN A 54 13.94 -13.75 3.97
N VAL A 55 13.35 -14.71 3.27
CA VAL A 55 13.00 -14.56 1.85
C VAL A 55 11.50 -14.56 1.71
N THR A 56 10.97 -13.50 1.09
CA THR A 56 9.54 -13.36 0.76
C THR A 56 9.35 -13.26 -0.75
N GLU A 57 8.12 -13.45 -1.22
CA GLU A 57 7.72 -13.21 -2.61
C GLU A 57 6.89 -11.92 -2.67
N GLU A 58 7.33 -10.99 -3.51
CA GLU A 58 6.65 -9.73 -3.80
C GLU A 58 6.06 -9.80 -5.22
N SER A 59 4.80 -9.44 -5.39
CA SER A 59 4.17 -9.34 -6.72
C SER A 59 4.15 -7.89 -7.17
N LEU A 60 4.62 -7.62 -8.38
CA LEU A 60 4.51 -6.32 -9.01
C LEU A 60 3.70 -6.45 -10.30
N GLN A 61 2.70 -5.60 -10.47
CA GLN A 61 1.83 -5.56 -11.61
C GLN A 61 1.92 -4.18 -12.26
N ALA A 62 1.95 -4.14 -13.59
CA ALA A 62 1.86 -2.90 -14.34
C ALA A 62 0.66 -2.95 -15.28
N ASP A 63 -0.12 -1.88 -15.23
CA ASP A 63 -1.23 -1.62 -16.13
C ASP A 63 -0.84 -0.38 -16.96
N SER A 64 -0.52 -0.62 -18.23
CA SER A 64 -0.14 0.46 -19.15
C SER A 64 -1.35 1.27 -19.62
N ASP A 65 -2.57 0.71 -19.57
CA ASP A 65 -3.79 1.39 -20.00
C ASP A 65 -4.27 2.36 -18.91
N ALA A 66 -4.19 1.92 -17.64
CA ALA A 66 -4.46 2.77 -16.48
C ALA A 66 -3.27 3.69 -16.10
N ASP A 67 -2.11 3.50 -16.73
CA ASP A 67 -0.83 4.11 -16.37
C ASP A 67 -0.56 4.02 -14.86
N SER A 68 -0.51 2.78 -14.37
CA SER A 68 -0.33 2.48 -12.95
C SER A 68 0.55 1.26 -12.69
N ILE A 69 1.18 1.23 -11.51
CA ILE A 69 1.92 0.07 -11.00
C ILE A 69 1.36 -0.27 -9.62
N SER A 70 1.17 -1.56 -9.36
CA SER A 70 0.83 -2.08 -8.04
C SER A 70 1.89 -3.06 -7.56
N LEU A 71 2.26 -2.99 -6.28
CA LEU A 71 3.20 -3.88 -5.60
C LEU A 71 2.51 -4.44 -4.36
N GLU A 72 2.52 -5.76 -4.22
CA GLU A 72 2.03 -6.45 -3.03
C GLU A 72 3.13 -7.26 -2.38
N LEU A 73 3.30 -7.10 -1.07
CA LEU A 73 4.25 -7.87 -0.27
C LEU A 73 3.58 -8.33 1.02
N ARG A 74 3.91 -9.56 1.44
CA ARG A 74 3.47 -10.12 2.72
C ARG A 74 4.65 -10.11 3.69
N LYS A 75 4.48 -9.43 4.82
CA LYS A 75 5.44 -9.41 5.92
C LYS A 75 5.43 -10.75 6.69
N PRO A 76 6.51 -11.10 7.40
CA PRO A 76 6.57 -12.33 8.21
C PRO A 76 5.51 -12.41 9.31
N ASP A 77 5.03 -11.26 9.81
CA ASP A 77 3.95 -11.18 10.81
C ASP A 77 2.54 -11.36 10.19
N GLY A 78 2.45 -11.65 8.90
CA GLY A 78 1.20 -11.84 8.17
C GLY A 78 0.57 -10.56 7.65
N THR A 79 1.12 -9.38 7.98
CA THR A 79 0.65 -8.10 7.43
C THR A 79 0.79 -8.09 5.91
N LEU A 80 -0.29 -7.74 5.22
CA LEU A 80 -0.29 -7.52 3.77
C LEU A 80 -0.08 -6.03 3.50
N ILE A 81 0.98 -5.71 2.75
CA ILE A 81 1.26 -4.36 2.30
C ILE A 81 0.95 -4.28 0.81
N SER A 82 0.22 -3.24 0.41
CA SER A 82 0.03 -2.88 -0.99
C SER A 82 0.57 -1.47 -1.23
N PHE A 83 1.25 -1.28 -2.35
CA PHE A 83 1.71 0.01 -2.84
C PHE A 83 1.19 0.18 -4.26
N THR A 84 0.52 1.28 -4.55
CA THR A 84 0.03 1.61 -5.88
C THR A 84 0.56 2.97 -6.29
N ALA A 85 1.20 3.06 -7.45
CA ALA A 85 1.61 4.29 -8.10
C ALA A 85 0.66 4.55 -9.28
N ASP A 86 -0.10 5.63 -9.21
CA ASP A 86 -0.97 6.15 -10.26
C ASP A 86 -0.26 7.33 -10.91
N PHE A 87 0.35 7.10 -12.07
CA PHE A 87 1.12 8.12 -12.78
C PHE A 87 0.20 9.16 -13.44
N LYS A 88 -1.02 8.78 -13.79
CA LYS A 88 -2.00 9.68 -14.40
C LYS A 88 -2.48 10.76 -13.44
N LYS A 89 -2.49 10.46 -12.14
CA LYS A 89 -2.91 11.39 -11.07
C LYS A 89 -1.76 11.91 -10.22
N ASP A 90 -0.52 11.48 -10.46
CA ASP A 90 0.63 11.74 -9.59
C ASP A 90 0.33 11.36 -8.12
N VAL A 91 -0.30 10.21 -7.91
CA VAL A 91 -0.70 9.70 -6.58
C VAL A 91 0.02 8.39 -6.29
N LYS A 92 0.53 8.22 -5.07
CA LYS A 92 0.95 6.93 -4.54
C LYS A 92 0.17 6.57 -3.28
N ILE A 93 -0.31 5.34 -3.23
CA ILE A 93 -1.18 4.80 -2.18
C ILE A 93 -0.45 3.66 -1.50
N PHE A 94 -0.29 3.74 -0.18
CA PHE A 94 0.17 2.64 0.64
C PHE A 94 -1.01 2.10 1.44
N ARG A 95 -1.17 0.79 1.46
CA ARG A 95 -2.09 0.10 2.37
C ARG A 95 -1.32 -0.86 3.24
N ALA A 96 -1.65 -0.88 4.52
CA ALA A 96 -1.25 -1.93 5.44
C ALA A 96 -2.49 -2.61 6.02
N LEU A 97 -2.68 -3.88 5.70
CA LEU A 97 -3.69 -4.75 6.30
C LEU A 97 -3.00 -5.61 7.35
N ILE A 98 -3.09 -5.17 8.60
CA ILE A 98 -2.42 -5.74 9.77
C ILE A 98 -3.36 -6.74 10.43
N LEU A 99 -2.90 -7.97 10.66
CA LEU A 99 -3.70 -8.98 11.35
C LEU A 99 -3.78 -8.63 12.84
N GLY A 100 -4.99 -8.69 13.39
CA GLY A 100 -5.20 -8.44 14.81
C GLY A 100 -5.07 -9.71 15.64
N GLU A 101 -4.77 -9.51 16.92
CA GLU A 101 -4.66 -10.58 17.92
C GLU A 101 -6.03 -10.84 18.57
N LEU A 102 -6.84 -11.72 17.98
CA LEU A 102 -8.17 -12.06 18.48
C LEU A 102 -8.16 -12.55 19.93
N GLU A 103 -7.11 -13.26 20.35
CA GLU A 103 -6.92 -13.73 21.73
C GLU A 103 -6.79 -12.57 22.74
N LYS A 104 -6.37 -11.39 22.27
CA LYS A 104 -6.28 -10.16 23.07
C LYS A 104 -7.53 -9.27 22.90
N GLY A 105 -8.58 -9.78 22.27
CA GLY A 105 -9.81 -9.04 22.00
C GLY A 105 -9.67 -7.95 20.93
N GLN A 106 -8.66 -8.04 20.05
CA GLN A 106 -8.55 -7.13 18.91
C GLN A 106 -9.52 -7.54 17.79
N SER A 107 -9.76 -6.65 16.84
CA SER A 107 -10.46 -6.99 15.59
C SER A 107 -9.68 -8.04 14.79
N GLN A 108 -10.33 -8.68 13.82
CA GLN A 108 -9.66 -9.66 12.95
C GLN A 108 -8.46 -9.05 12.21
N PHE A 109 -8.62 -7.80 11.78
CA PHE A 109 -7.57 -7.02 11.14
C PHE A 109 -7.78 -5.53 11.43
N GLN A 110 -6.73 -4.77 11.18
CA GLN A 110 -6.72 -3.33 11.14
C GLN A 110 -6.16 -2.92 9.77
N ALA A 111 -6.84 -2.03 9.05
CA ALA A 111 -6.33 -1.51 7.80
C ALA A 111 -5.98 -0.03 7.95
N LEU A 112 -4.83 0.35 7.40
CA LEU A 112 -4.37 1.74 7.30
C LEU A 112 -4.08 2.05 5.84
N CYS A 113 -4.49 3.22 5.38
CA CYS A 113 -4.11 3.74 4.07
C CYS A 113 -3.42 5.10 4.19
N PHE A 114 -2.31 5.26 3.47
CA PHE A 114 -1.54 6.48 3.38
C PHE A 114 -1.42 6.90 1.92
N VAL A 115 -1.91 8.09 1.60
CA VAL A 115 -1.97 8.62 0.24
C VAL A 115 -1.06 9.82 0.16
N THR A 116 -0.14 9.83 -0.78
CA THR A 116 0.83 10.92 -0.95
C THR A 116 1.07 11.20 -2.43
N ARG A 117 1.72 12.32 -2.73
CA ARG A 117 2.12 12.64 -4.10
C ARG A 117 3.17 11.64 -4.59
N LEU A 118 3.00 11.18 -5.82
CA LEU A 118 4.03 10.47 -6.56
C LEU A 118 4.96 11.49 -7.23
N HIS A 119 6.24 11.51 -6.84
CA HIS A 119 7.23 12.32 -7.52
C HIS A 119 7.85 11.57 -8.71
N HIS A 120 8.30 12.34 -9.70
CA HIS A 120 9.06 11.79 -10.83
C HIS A 120 10.31 11.05 -10.34
N ASN A 121 10.68 9.98 -11.02
CA ASN A 121 11.88 9.16 -10.74
C ASN A 121 11.88 8.46 -9.37
N GLU A 122 10.72 8.34 -8.70
CA GLU A 122 10.58 7.44 -7.56
C GLU A 122 10.54 5.98 -8.00
N ILE A 123 9.79 5.69 -9.05
CA ILE A 123 9.63 4.35 -9.65
C ILE A 123 9.68 4.48 -11.17
N ILE A 124 10.11 3.43 -11.88
CA ILE A 124 10.07 3.43 -13.35
C ILE A 124 8.62 3.55 -13.86
N PRO A 125 8.38 4.14 -15.04
CA PRO A 125 7.05 4.23 -15.62
C PRO A 125 6.40 2.86 -15.87
N SER A 126 5.06 2.82 -15.84
CA SER A 126 4.23 1.62 -16.07
C SER A 126 4.61 0.87 -17.35
N GLU A 127 4.80 1.57 -18.47
CA GLU A 127 5.18 0.96 -19.74
C GLU A 127 6.54 0.24 -19.70
N ALA A 128 7.48 0.76 -18.92
CA ALA A 128 8.81 0.16 -18.78
C ALA A 128 8.75 -1.05 -17.86
N MET A 129 7.97 -0.93 -16.78
CA MET A 129 7.66 -2.04 -15.87
C MET A 129 7.00 -3.19 -16.63
N ALA A 130 6.06 -2.88 -17.52
CA ALA A 130 5.31 -3.88 -18.27
C ALA A 130 6.14 -4.72 -19.25
N LYS A 131 7.32 -4.22 -19.60
CA LYS A 131 8.30 -4.88 -20.47
C LYS A 131 9.33 -5.69 -19.69
N LEU A 132 9.37 -5.59 -18.35
CA LEU A 132 10.30 -6.37 -17.55
C LEU A 132 9.96 -7.86 -17.60
N ARG A 133 10.99 -8.69 -17.72
CA ARG A 133 10.88 -10.15 -17.70
C ARG A 133 11.98 -10.71 -16.82
N GLN A 134 11.66 -11.72 -16.02
CA GLN A 134 12.66 -12.40 -15.21
C GLN A 134 13.44 -13.42 -16.02
N LYS A 135 14.74 -13.21 -16.12
CA LYS A 135 15.65 -14.23 -16.67
C LYS A 135 15.72 -15.49 -15.78
N ASN A 136 15.61 -15.32 -14.46
CA ASN A 136 15.59 -16.42 -13.50
C ASN A 136 14.55 -16.12 -12.40
N PRO A 137 13.35 -16.75 -12.45
CA PRO A 137 12.30 -16.58 -11.44
C PRO A 137 12.62 -17.13 -10.05
N ARG A 138 13.63 -18.02 -9.94
CA ARG A 138 14.05 -18.60 -8.65
C ARG A 138 15.11 -17.76 -7.94
N ALA A 139 15.70 -16.77 -8.63
CA ALA A 139 16.75 -15.95 -8.07
C ALA A 139 16.21 -15.06 -6.94
N VAL A 140 16.84 -15.13 -5.78
CA VAL A 140 16.59 -14.21 -4.67
C VAL A 140 17.30 -12.89 -4.97
N ARG A 141 16.53 -11.80 -4.97
CA ARG A 141 17.01 -10.44 -5.26
C ARG A 141 17.26 -9.68 -3.96
N GLN A 142 18.21 -8.76 -4.05
CA GLN A 142 18.47 -7.70 -3.09
C GLN A 142 18.48 -6.40 -3.88
N ALA A 143 18.02 -5.31 -3.25
CA ALA A 143 18.09 -4.00 -3.87
C ALA A 143 19.55 -3.61 -4.16
N GLU A 144 19.77 -2.95 -5.29
CA GLU A 144 21.10 -2.43 -5.65
C GLU A 144 21.44 -1.15 -4.88
N GLU A 145 20.40 -0.39 -4.49
CA GLU A 145 20.51 0.87 -3.77
C GLU A 145 19.56 0.88 -2.57
N VAL A 146 20.06 1.28 -1.40
CA VAL A 146 19.23 1.50 -0.21
C VAL A 146 18.99 2.99 -0.07
N ARG A 147 17.76 3.45 -0.32
CA ARG A 147 17.38 4.86 -0.17
C ARG A 147 17.13 5.19 1.29
N GLY A 148 17.41 6.45 1.66
CA GLY A 148 17.19 6.97 3.00
C GLY A 148 15.74 6.82 3.47
N PRO A 149 15.50 6.65 4.78
CA PRO A 149 14.15 6.59 5.32
C PRO A 149 13.41 7.91 5.08
N GLU A 150 12.13 7.82 4.73
CA GLU A 150 11.26 8.99 4.56
C GLU A 150 10.25 9.05 5.70
N GLN A 151 10.24 10.16 6.43
CA GLN A 151 9.27 10.42 7.48
C GLN A 151 8.18 11.35 6.94
N MET A 152 6.92 10.94 7.11
CA MET A 152 5.75 11.65 6.61
C MET A 152 4.79 11.92 7.75
N HIS A 153 4.38 13.18 7.89
CA HIS A 153 3.36 13.60 8.84
C HIS A 153 2.01 13.65 8.12
N MET A 154 1.11 12.77 8.52
CA MET A 154 -0.19 12.56 7.89
C MET A 154 -1.24 13.30 8.72
N ASP A 155 -1.45 14.55 8.36
CA ASP A 155 -2.23 15.55 9.12
C ASP A 155 -3.62 15.82 8.53
N ILE A 156 -3.98 15.16 7.43
CA ILE A 156 -5.28 15.28 6.77
C ILE A 156 -5.90 13.90 6.55
N ALA A 157 -7.20 13.76 6.78
CA ALA A 157 -7.95 12.56 6.43
C ALA A 157 -8.51 12.66 5.00
N VAL A 158 -8.66 11.52 4.34
CA VAL A 158 -9.25 11.43 3.00
C VAL A 158 -10.62 10.76 3.10
N ASN A 159 -11.65 11.43 2.57
CA ASN A 159 -12.99 10.89 2.54
C ASN A 159 -13.09 9.74 1.53
N PHE A 160 -13.28 8.50 2.00
CA PHE A 160 -13.33 7.31 1.15
C PHE A 160 -14.41 7.40 0.04
N SER A 161 -15.57 7.99 0.36
CA SER A 161 -16.67 8.08 -0.61
C SER A 161 -16.32 8.95 -1.82
N GLN A 162 -15.48 9.97 -1.61
CA GLN A 162 -14.99 10.90 -2.64
C GLN A 162 -13.57 10.57 -3.13
N GLY A 163 -12.87 9.61 -2.53
CA GLY A 163 -11.48 9.28 -2.83
C GLY A 163 -11.21 8.97 -4.31
N ALA A 164 -12.21 8.47 -5.05
CA ALA A 164 -12.09 8.25 -6.49
C ALA A 164 -11.79 9.53 -7.31
N LEU A 165 -12.14 10.71 -6.79
CA LEU A 165 -11.82 12.00 -7.41
C LEU A 165 -10.32 12.29 -7.36
N LEU A 166 -9.63 11.82 -6.30
CA LEU A 166 -8.19 11.91 -6.16
C LEU A 166 -7.47 10.84 -6.99
N SER A 167 -7.85 9.57 -6.83
CA SER A 167 -7.37 8.47 -7.66
C SER A 167 -8.42 7.36 -7.74
N PRO A 168 -8.72 6.80 -8.93
CA PRO A 168 -9.67 5.71 -9.08
C PRO A 168 -9.26 4.45 -8.30
N HIS A 169 -7.97 4.26 -8.03
CA HIS A 169 -7.45 3.10 -7.30
C HIS A 169 -7.81 3.11 -5.82
N LEU A 170 -8.15 4.27 -5.23
CA LEU A 170 -8.45 4.38 -3.80
C LEU A 170 -9.62 3.51 -3.36
N ARG A 171 -10.66 3.37 -4.18
CA ARG A 171 -11.83 2.54 -3.83
C ARG A 171 -11.47 1.07 -3.64
N ASN A 172 -10.58 0.55 -4.47
CA ASN A 172 -10.22 -0.88 -4.46
C ASN A 172 -9.10 -1.15 -3.46
N VAL A 173 -8.09 -0.28 -3.42
CA VAL A 173 -6.96 -0.45 -2.52
C VAL A 173 -7.38 -0.20 -1.08
N CYS A 174 -8.08 0.89 -0.78
CA CYS A 174 -8.36 1.30 0.60
C CYS A 174 -9.74 0.88 1.14
N ALA A 175 -10.39 -0.10 0.50
CA ALA A 175 -11.73 -0.56 0.88
C ALA A 175 -11.82 -1.02 2.35
N GLU A 176 -10.77 -1.65 2.88
CA GLU A 176 -10.73 -2.12 4.26
C GLU A 176 -10.39 -1.01 5.27
N ALA A 177 -9.90 0.15 4.79
CA ALA A 177 -9.36 1.25 5.58
C ALA A 177 -10.25 2.49 5.57
N VAL A 178 -11.57 2.34 5.39
CA VAL A 178 -12.54 3.44 5.19
C VAL A 178 -12.36 4.60 6.18
N ASP A 179 -12.12 4.30 7.45
CA ASP A 179 -11.99 5.28 8.53
C ASP A 179 -10.52 5.66 8.86
N ALA A 180 -9.56 5.17 8.05
CA ALA A 180 -8.13 5.29 8.32
C ALA A 180 -7.33 5.56 7.04
N ILE A 181 -7.80 6.51 6.23
CA ILE A 181 -7.13 7.00 5.03
C ILE A 181 -6.57 8.38 5.32
N TYR A 182 -5.25 8.51 5.25
CA TYR A 182 -4.56 9.75 5.62
C TYR A 182 -3.70 10.28 4.47
N THR A 183 -3.51 11.59 4.44
CA THR A 183 -2.62 12.31 3.52
C THR A 183 -1.92 13.47 4.23
N ARG A 184 -1.04 14.16 3.50
CA ARG A 184 -0.26 15.31 3.98
C ARG A 184 -0.87 16.61 3.48
N GLN A 185 -0.87 17.64 4.32
CA GLN A 185 -1.33 18.99 3.95
C GLN A 185 -0.57 19.58 2.76
N GLU A 186 0.72 19.24 2.60
CA GLU A 186 1.52 19.67 1.46
C GLU A 186 1.08 19.04 0.13
N ASP A 187 0.64 17.77 0.15
CA ASP A 187 0.15 17.08 -1.03
C ASP A 187 -1.26 17.57 -1.41
N VAL A 188 -2.10 17.85 -0.39
CA VAL A 188 -3.43 18.43 -0.60
C VAL A 188 -3.35 19.74 -1.37
N ARG A 189 -2.41 20.64 -1.01
CA ARG A 189 -2.23 21.92 -1.75
C ARG A 189 -1.98 21.67 -3.24
N PHE A 190 -1.09 20.72 -3.55
CA PHE A 190 -0.80 20.36 -4.94
C PHE A 190 -2.05 19.83 -5.67
N TRP A 191 -2.82 18.93 -5.06
CA TRP A 191 -3.99 18.35 -5.74
C TRP A 191 -5.16 19.33 -5.89
N LEU A 192 -5.35 20.26 -4.94
CA LEU A 192 -6.31 21.34 -5.08
C LEU A 192 -5.95 22.24 -6.28
N GLU A 193 -4.67 22.56 -6.46
CA GLU A 193 -4.18 23.31 -7.64
C GLU A 193 -4.39 22.55 -8.96
N GLN A 194 -4.38 21.21 -8.91
CA GLN A 194 -4.73 20.34 -10.06
C GLN A 194 -6.25 20.18 -10.28
N GLY A 195 -7.09 20.82 -9.46
CA GLY A 195 -8.55 20.81 -9.61
C GLY A 195 -9.26 19.66 -8.92
N VAL A 196 -8.63 18.95 -7.97
CA VAL A 196 -9.32 17.99 -7.10
C VAL A 196 -10.24 18.75 -6.14
N ASP A 197 -11.47 18.25 -5.94
CA ASP A 197 -12.44 18.88 -5.04
C ASP A 197 -11.97 18.84 -3.57
N GLY A 198 -12.10 19.96 -2.87
CA GLY A 198 -11.74 20.07 -1.46
C GLY A 198 -12.53 19.15 -0.53
N SER A 199 -13.73 18.71 -0.92
CA SER A 199 -14.56 17.77 -0.16
C SER A 199 -13.94 16.39 0.01
N VAL A 200 -12.89 16.08 -0.77
CA VAL A 200 -12.12 14.84 -0.62
C VAL A 200 -11.30 14.86 0.67
N PHE A 201 -11.01 16.03 1.23
CA PHE A 201 -10.05 16.21 2.32
C PHE A 201 -10.74 16.73 3.58
N GLU A 202 -10.47 16.07 4.69
CA GLU A 202 -10.99 16.43 6.00
C GLU A 202 -9.83 16.78 6.93
N ALA A 203 -9.79 18.05 7.37
CA ALA A 203 -8.72 18.49 8.26
C ALA A 203 -8.81 17.78 9.61
N LEU A 204 -7.72 17.16 10.04
CA LEU A 204 -7.61 16.62 11.40
C LEU A 204 -7.35 17.79 12.39
N PRO A 205 -7.61 17.61 13.70
CA PRO A 205 -7.38 18.65 14.71
C PRO A 205 -6.00 19.28 14.55
N LYS A 206 -5.90 20.61 14.61
CA LYS A 206 -4.74 21.38 14.09
C LYS A 206 -3.38 20.80 14.52
N ALA A 207 -2.42 20.80 13.60
CA ALA A 207 -1.05 20.33 13.82
C ALA A 207 -0.38 20.92 15.10
N SER A 208 -0.73 22.15 15.50
CA SER A 208 -0.27 22.76 16.76
C SER A 208 -0.74 22.03 18.02
N GLU A 209 -1.94 21.46 18.00
CA GLU A 209 -2.45 20.60 19.07
C GLU A 209 -1.85 19.19 18.95
N GLN A 210 -1.61 18.71 17.73
CA GLN A 210 -0.99 17.40 17.48
C GLN A 210 0.47 17.30 17.96
N VAL A 211 1.27 18.36 17.84
CA VAL A 211 2.67 18.40 18.31
C VAL A 211 2.77 18.20 19.83
N LEU A 212 1.72 18.55 20.58
CA LEU A 212 1.65 18.36 22.03
C LEU A 212 1.05 16.99 22.43
N LEU A 213 0.53 16.22 21.47
CA LEU A 213 -0.10 14.95 21.79
C LEU A 213 0.97 13.87 22.08
N PRO A 214 0.82 13.14 23.20
CA PRO A 214 1.67 11.99 23.48
C PRO A 214 1.49 10.90 22.43
N ARG A 215 2.53 10.07 22.27
CA ARG A 215 2.41 8.82 21.49
C ARG A 215 1.40 7.90 22.16
N CYS A 216 0.56 7.23 21.38
CA CYS A 216 -0.48 6.36 21.93
C CYS A 216 0.06 5.23 22.82
N GLY A 217 1.31 4.81 22.64
CA GLY A 217 1.99 3.86 23.52
C GLY A 217 2.23 4.37 24.95
N HIS A 218 2.27 5.68 25.15
CA HIS A 218 2.52 6.34 26.44
C HIS A 218 1.24 6.90 27.10
N VAL A 219 0.09 6.81 26.42
CA VAL A 219 -1.19 7.26 26.97
C VAL A 219 -1.81 6.15 27.81
N GLY A 220 -1.95 6.35 29.12
CA GLY A 220 -2.61 5.36 30.01
C GLY A 220 -4.11 5.23 29.77
N ASP A 221 -4.77 6.33 29.41
CA ASP A 221 -6.23 6.41 29.36
C ASP A 221 -6.80 6.02 27.99
N ARG A 222 -7.86 5.19 28.00
CA ARG A 222 -8.67 4.90 26.82
C ARG A 222 -9.43 6.16 26.38
N GLY A 223 -9.62 6.32 25.08
CA GLY A 223 -10.43 7.40 24.51
C GLY A 223 -9.75 8.77 24.41
N LYS A 224 -8.48 8.92 24.84
CA LYS A 224 -7.72 10.16 24.61
C LYS A 224 -7.12 10.20 23.19
N PRO A 225 -7.01 11.39 22.57
CA PRO A 225 -6.33 11.55 21.30
C PRO A 225 -4.83 11.36 21.46
N CYS A 226 -4.17 10.84 20.41
CA CYS A 226 -2.74 10.56 20.44
C CYS A 226 -2.16 10.39 19.03
N ILE A 227 -0.83 10.35 18.93
CA ILE A 227 -0.12 10.13 17.66
C ILE A 227 0.36 8.68 17.56
N CYS A 228 0.07 8.05 16.43
CA CYS A 228 0.62 6.76 16.03
C CYS A 228 1.79 6.94 15.06
N ARG A 229 2.69 5.96 15.06
CA ARG A 229 3.74 5.82 14.05
C ARG A 229 3.63 4.46 13.40
N TYR A 230 3.60 4.42 12.07
CA TYR A 230 3.64 3.18 11.31
C TYR A 230 4.86 3.12 10.38
N GLY A 231 5.59 2.00 10.45
CA GLY A 231 6.76 1.73 9.60
C GLY A 231 6.43 0.77 8.46
N LEU A 232 6.79 1.15 7.24
CA LEU A 232 6.64 0.35 6.03
C LEU A 232 7.96 0.31 5.26
N SER A 233 8.33 -0.85 4.75
CA SER A 233 9.53 -1.02 3.93
C SER A 233 9.15 -1.66 2.61
N LEU A 234 9.58 -1.04 1.50
CA LEU A 234 9.62 -1.69 0.20
C LEU A 234 11.03 -2.24 0.02
N ALA A 235 11.18 -3.57 0.13
CA ALA A 235 12.49 -4.22 0.14
C ALA A 235 13.11 -4.28 -1.26
N TRP A 236 12.29 -4.31 -2.31
CA TRP A 236 12.75 -4.26 -3.69
C TRP A 236 11.71 -3.61 -4.61
N TYR A 237 12.11 -2.60 -5.37
CA TYR A 237 11.29 -2.07 -6.45
C TYR A 237 12.17 -1.43 -7.54
N PRO A 238 11.71 -1.40 -8.81
CA PRO A 238 12.47 -0.79 -9.90
C PRO A 238 12.37 0.74 -9.85
N CYS A 239 13.42 1.40 -9.38
CA CYS A 239 13.42 2.84 -9.14
C CYS A 239 14.03 3.67 -10.28
N MET A 240 14.78 3.06 -11.19
CA MET A 240 15.44 3.77 -12.30
C MET A 240 15.70 2.87 -13.50
N LEU A 241 15.64 3.44 -14.70
CA LEU A 241 16.03 2.76 -15.93
C LEU A 241 17.54 2.88 -16.15
N LYS A 242 18.18 1.78 -16.55
CA LYS A 242 19.58 1.76 -16.99
C LYS A 242 19.64 1.88 -18.51
N TYR A 243 20.52 2.76 -18.97
CA TYR A 243 20.79 2.99 -20.38
C TYR A 243 22.21 2.53 -20.72
N CYS A 244 22.34 1.84 -21.84
CA CYS A 244 23.61 1.34 -22.35
C CYS A 244 23.92 1.97 -23.71
N HIS A 245 25.20 2.10 -24.03
CA HIS A 245 25.68 2.54 -25.34
C HIS A 245 26.16 1.33 -26.14
N GLY A 246 25.77 1.26 -27.41
CA GLY A 246 26.22 0.24 -28.35
C GLY A 246 27.14 0.86 -29.39
N ARG A 247 28.13 0.11 -29.88
CA ARG A 247 29.02 0.59 -30.95
C ARG A 247 28.24 0.93 -32.23
N ASP A 248 27.14 0.21 -32.49
CA ASP A 248 26.31 0.37 -33.70
C ASP A 248 25.06 1.24 -33.49
N ARG A 249 24.87 1.82 -32.30
CA ARG A 249 23.72 2.71 -32.01
C ARG A 249 24.20 4.05 -31.46
N PRO A 250 24.00 5.16 -32.20
CA PRO A 250 24.41 6.48 -31.73
C PRO A 250 23.58 6.95 -30.52
N ALA A 251 22.33 6.51 -30.37
CA ALA A 251 21.50 6.81 -29.21
C ALA A 251 21.58 5.72 -28.13
N PRO A 252 21.64 6.09 -26.82
CA PRO A 252 21.58 5.13 -25.73
C PRO A 252 20.25 4.34 -25.74
N TYR A 253 20.31 3.06 -25.40
CA TYR A 253 19.14 2.18 -25.35
C TYR A 253 18.88 1.64 -23.94
N LYS A 254 17.62 1.38 -23.61
CA LYS A 254 17.21 0.79 -22.33
C LYS A 254 17.75 -0.65 -22.24
N CYS A 255 18.58 -0.94 -21.24
CA CYS A 255 19.23 -2.23 -21.08
C CYS A 255 18.97 -2.92 -19.73
N GLY A 256 18.35 -2.22 -18.78
CA GLY A 256 18.00 -2.82 -17.50
C GLY A 256 17.35 -1.82 -16.55
N ILE A 257 17.32 -2.20 -15.28
CA ILE A 257 16.81 -1.38 -14.18
C ILE A 257 17.85 -1.28 -13.08
N ARG A 258 17.77 -0.21 -12.29
CA ARG A 258 18.26 -0.19 -10.92
C ARG A 258 17.11 -0.54 -9.99
N SER A 259 17.39 -1.39 -9.01
CA SER A 259 16.43 -1.72 -7.96
C SER A 259 16.79 -1.03 -6.67
N CYS A 260 15.77 -0.53 -5.97
CA CYS A 260 15.93 0.19 -4.73
C CYS A 260 15.17 -0.47 -3.59
N GLN A 261 15.63 -0.19 -2.37
CA GLN A 261 14.92 -0.39 -1.12
C GLN A 261 14.60 0.98 -0.52
N LYS A 262 13.43 1.14 0.11
CA LYS A 262 13.07 2.38 0.83
C LYS A 262 12.19 2.11 2.03
N ASN A 263 12.48 2.81 3.12
CA ASN A 263 11.71 2.76 4.35
C ASN A 263 10.87 4.03 4.49
N TYR A 264 9.64 3.88 4.97
CA TYR A 264 8.68 4.93 5.21
C TYR A 264 8.23 4.89 6.67
N SER A 265 8.09 6.07 7.28
CA SER A 265 7.57 6.26 8.63
C SER A 265 6.41 7.25 8.58
N PHE A 266 5.19 6.78 8.81
CA PHE A 266 3.99 7.60 8.81
C PHE A 266 3.61 7.94 10.25
N ASP A 267 3.62 9.22 10.60
CA ASP A 267 3.09 9.74 11.86
C ASP A 267 1.67 10.26 11.59
N PHE A 268 0.66 9.76 12.31
CA PHE A 268 -0.75 10.11 12.06
C PHE A 268 -1.54 10.26 13.36
N TYR A 269 -2.54 11.15 13.32
CA TYR A 269 -3.42 11.42 14.44
C TYR A 269 -4.51 10.35 14.60
N VAL A 270 -4.75 9.92 15.84
CA VAL A 270 -5.86 9.05 16.21
C VAL A 270 -6.75 9.75 17.23
N PRO A 271 -8.06 9.93 16.94
CA PRO A 271 -8.96 10.71 17.79
C PRO A 271 -9.25 10.05 19.15
N GLN A 272 -9.32 8.71 19.17
CA GLN A 272 -9.56 7.96 20.39
C GLN A 272 -8.66 6.75 20.43
N LYS A 273 -7.84 6.65 21.48
CA LYS A 273 -7.16 5.39 21.82
C LYS A 273 -8.20 4.33 22.18
N GLN A 274 -8.56 3.49 21.20
CA GLN A 274 -9.29 2.25 21.42
C GLN A 274 -8.36 1.20 22.07
N LEU A 275 -8.83 -0.04 22.28
CA LEU A 275 -8.06 -1.16 22.85
C LEU A 275 -6.59 -1.18 22.36
N PRO A 276 -5.61 -1.64 23.17
CA PRO A 276 -4.21 -1.72 22.73
C PRO A 276 -4.11 -2.44 21.36
N GLY A 277 -3.68 -1.74 20.31
CA GLY A 277 -3.55 -2.28 18.95
C GLY A 277 -4.63 -1.89 17.94
N THR A 278 -5.72 -1.22 18.31
CA THR A 278 -6.88 -1.03 17.40
C THR A 278 -6.83 0.26 16.54
N HIS A 279 -6.17 1.31 17.00
CA HIS A 279 -5.72 2.57 16.33
C HIS A 279 -4.27 2.58 15.87
N CYS A 280 -3.37 2.28 16.80
CA CYS A 280 -1.97 2.10 16.47
C CYS A 280 -1.68 0.62 16.38
N PRO A 281 -1.10 0.13 15.29
CA PRO A 281 -0.44 -1.16 15.32
C PRO A 281 0.51 -1.16 16.51
N SER A 282 0.38 -2.18 17.36
CA SER A 282 1.36 -2.40 18.41
C SER A 282 2.73 -2.53 17.74
N PRO A 283 3.82 -2.07 18.35
CA PRO A 283 5.15 -2.45 17.90
C PRO A 283 5.26 -3.96 18.08
N SER A 284 4.78 -4.72 17.09
CA SER A 284 4.84 -6.16 16.98
C SER A 284 6.30 -6.50 16.83
N ARG A 285 7.03 -6.52 17.95
CA ARG A 285 8.38 -7.06 18.11
C ARG A 285 9.24 -6.81 16.86
N GLN A 286 9.35 -5.55 16.44
CA GLN A 286 10.46 -5.11 15.60
C GLN A 286 11.70 -5.38 16.44
N ARG A 287 12.23 -6.60 16.39
CA ARG A 287 13.62 -6.89 16.73
C ARG A 287 14.44 -6.22 15.64
N GLY A 288 14.45 -4.89 15.68
CA GLY A 288 15.43 -4.08 15.02
C GLY A 288 16.75 -4.41 15.70
N CYS A 289 17.70 -4.84 14.89
CA CYS A 289 19.11 -4.77 15.20
C CYS A 289 19.43 -3.44 15.90
N PRO A 290 20.39 -3.44 16.84
CA PRO A 290 20.86 -2.20 17.44
C PRO A 290 21.35 -1.23 16.35
N PRO A 291 21.28 0.10 16.59
CA PRO A 291 21.90 1.06 15.69
C PRO A 291 23.38 0.69 15.48
N PRO A 292 23.96 0.95 14.29
CA PRO A 292 25.40 0.80 14.12
C PRO A 292 26.09 1.67 15.19
N PRO A 293 27.14 1.16 15.85
CA PRO A 293 27.88 1.95 16.83
C PRO A 293 28.36 3.23 16.14
N THR A 294 28.00 4.36 16.73
CA THR A 294 28.61 5.64 16.41
C THR A 294 30.12 5.48 16.50
N THR A 295 30.78 5.84 15.42
CA THR A 295 32.20 5.77 15.16
C THR A 295 33.03 6.38 16.30
N GLU A 296 33.51 5.57 17.24
CA GLU A 296 34.83 5.78 17.85
C GLU A 296 35.86 5.03 16.99
N ALA A 297 36.19 5.63 15.85
CA ALA A 297 37.41 5.31 15.13
C ALA A 297 38.49 6.26 15.64
N LEU A 298 39.19 5.85 16.68
CA LEU A 298 40.45 6.46 17.08
C LEU A 298 41.49 5.35 17.26
N ALA A 299 42.52 5.48 16.42
CA ALA A 299 43.81 4.79 16.45
C ALA A 299 43.78 3.28 16.17
N LEU A 300 44.32 2.90 15.00
CA LEU A 300 45.43 1.94 14.88
C LEU A 300 45.82 1.80 13.40
N PHE A 301 46.69 2.68 12.92
CA PHE A 301 47.57 2.40 11.79
C PHE A 301 48.95 2.99 12.10
N LEU A 302 49.88 2.12 12.45
CA LEU A 302 51.31 2.39 12.37
C LEU A 302 51.80 1.97 10.98
N PRO A 303 52.73 2.71 10.35
CA PRO A 303 53.30 2.34 9.07
C PRO A 303 54.33 1.22 9.24
N ILE A 304 54.28 0.25 8.33
CA ILE A 304 55.33 -0.75 8.12
C ILE A 304 56.42 -0.07 7.27
N THR A 305 57.63 0.01 7.82
CA THR A 305 58.88 0.22 7.09
C THR A 305 59.32 -1.04 6.38
#